data_AF-T1KV28-F1
#
_entry.id   AF-T1KV28-F1
#
_cell.length_a   1.000
_cell.length_b   1.000
_cell.length_c   1.000
_cell.angle_alpha   90.00
_cell.angle_beta   90.00
_cell.angle_gamma   90.00
#
_symmetry.space_group_name_H-M   'P 1'
#
loop_
_entity.id
_entity.type
_entity.pdbx_description
1 polymer ?
#
loop_
_entity_poly.entity_id
_entity_poly.type
_entity_poly.pdbx_seq_one_letter_code
_entity_poly.pdbx_strand_id
1 'polypeptide(L)'
;MNAKILFAFVLAVNICIITATAQVYSYSVSVKTADKEFSSHDGKIKISVLSSDSVKTSQEDFVLTPNDIEIKKDETYNYAIPLIAPLENITSVYLRWTLASPYNPYYAIKKPKIYFDSVTLVSTYIVPFIHQIGSKNRKFCPETIPIGIEHADGATFNPCT
;
A
#
# COMPACT_ATOMS: atom_id res chain seq x y z
N MET A 1 -36.45 29.20 21.44
CA MET A 1 -35.13 28.56 21.28
C MET A 1 -34.50 29.15 20.02
N ASN A 2 -33.30 29.72 20.10
CA ASN A 2 -32.71 30.49 18.99
C ASN A 2 -32.38 29.55 17.82
N ALA A 3 -32.87 29.83 16.61
CA ALA A 3 -32.69 28.97 15.44
C ALA A 3 -31.22 28.63 15.16
N LYS A 4 -30.30 29.54 15.50
CA LYS A 4 -28.85 29.35 15.41
C LYS A 4 -28.32 28.23 16.32
N ILE A 5 -28.89 28.09 17.52
CA ILE A 5 -28.52 27.06 18.49
C ILE A 5 -28.98 25.69 17.98
N LEU A 6 -30.21 25.62 17.48
CA LEU A 6 -30.80 24.40 16.92
C LEU A 6 -29.98 23.90 15.70
N PHE A 7 -29.57 24.81 14.82
CA PHE A 7 -28.70 24.49 13.69
C PHE A 7 -27.33 23.96 14.12
N ALA A 8 -26.72 24.55 15.14
CA ALA A 8 -25.43 24.11 15.68
C ALA A 8 -25.51 22.71 16.31
N PHE A 9 -26.59 22.40 17.04
CA PHE A 9 -26.82 21.06 17.58
C PHE A 9 -27.03 20.01 16.49
N VAL A 10 -27.83 20.32 15.46
CA VAL A 10 -28.03 19.42 14.32
C VAL A 10 -26.71 19.18 13.58
N LEU A 11 -25.89 20.20 13.38
CA LEU A 11 -24.58 20.05 12.75
C LEU A 11 -23.64 19.17 13.59
N ALA A 12 -23.56 19.41 14.90
CA ALA A 12 -22.72 18.64 15.81
C ALA A 12 -23.14 17.16 15.89
N VAL A 13 -24.44 16.88 15.94
CA VAL A 13 -24.97 15.50 15.92
C VAL A 13 -24.65 14.82 14.59
N ASN A 14 -24.83 15.51 13.46
CA ASN A 14 -24.48 14.93 12.15
C ASN A 14 -22.98 14.65 12.03
N ILE A 15 -22.11 15.56 12.49
CA ILE A 15 -20.65 15.32 12.51
C ILE A 15 -20.31 14.12 13.39
N CYS A 16 -20.88 14.04 14.61
CA CYS A 16 -20.67 12.89 15.50
C CYS A 16 -21.08 11.56 14.86
N ILE A 17 -22.25 11.53 14.21
CA ILE A 17 -22.74 10.34 13.50
C ILE A 17 -21.81 9.96 12.35
N ILE A 18 -21.35 10.92 11.55
CA ILE A 18 -20.39 10.68 10.46
C ILE A 18 -19.08 10.11 11.01
N THR A 19 -18.53 10.69 12.09
CA THR A 19 -17.29 10.18 12.71
C THR A 19 -17.47 8.80 13.36
N ALA A 20 -18.64 8.50 13.92
CA ALA A 20 -18.93 7.21 14.54
C ALA A 20 -19.21 6.10 13.51
N THR A 21 -19.57 6.47 12.27
CA THR A 21 -19.89 5.53 11.18
C THR A 21 -18.79 5.42 10.13
N ALA A 22 -17.69 6.18 10.25
CA ALA A 22 -16.54 6.06 9.37
C ALA A 22 -15.85 4.70 9.60
N GLN A 23 -16.23 3.71 8.79
CA GLN A 23 -15.60 2.40 8.79
C GLN A 23 -14.18 2.53 8.21
N VAL A 24 -13.16 2.30 9.03
CA VAL A 24 -11.77 2.25 8.57
C VAL A 24 -11.45 0.81 8.18
N TYR A 25 -11.10 0.60 6.93
CA TYR A 25 -10.60 -0.67 6.39
C TYR A 25 -9.08 -0.74 6.61
N SER A 26 -8.58 -1.93 6.96
CA SER A 26 -7.14 -2.14 7.17
C SER A 26 -6.65 -3.26 6.26
N TYR A 27 -5.59 -2.97 5.52
CA TYR A 27 -4.92 -3.91 4.64
C TYR A 27 -3.49 -4.12 5.11
N SER A 28 -3.08 -5.36 5.34
CA SER A 28 -1.68 -5.68 5.60
C SER A 28 -0.98 -5.94 4.27
N VAL A 29 0.10 -5.23 4.00
CA VAL A 29 0.95 -5.44 2.83
C VAL A 29 2.32 -5.94 3.25
N SER A 30 2.77 -7.01 2.59
CA SER A 30 4.09 -7.60 2.75
C SER A 30 4.84 -7.54 1.42
N VAL A 31 6.01 -6.90 1.39
CA VAL A 31 6.91 -6.89 0.22
C VAL A 31 8.11 -7.76 0.54
N LYS A 32 8.39 -8.77 -0.30
CA LYS A 32 9.57 -9.63 -0.15
C LYS A 32 10.66 -9.22 -1.14
N THR A 33 11.85 -8.93 -0.61
CA THR A 33 13.08 -8.82 -1.40
C THR A 33 13.63 -10.20 -1.73
N ALA A 34 14.33 -10.31 -2.86
CA ALA A 34 14.85 -11.58 -3.34
C ALA A 34 16.15 -11.98 -2.63
N ASP A 35 16.44 -13.28 -2.57
CA ASP A 35 17.79 -13.81 -2.29
C ASP A 35 18.66 -13.72 -3.55
N LYS A 36 18.92 -12.48 -3.97
CA LYS A 36 19.82 -12.14 -5.06
C LYS A 36 20.77 -11.07 -4.57
N GLU A 37 22.03 -11.16 -4.98
CA GLU A 37 23.04 -10.23 -4.49
C GLU A 37 22.75 -8.79 -4.98
N PHE A 38 22.58 -7.87 -4.03
CA PHE A 38 22.57 -6.43 -4.23
C PHE A 38 23.13 -5.74 -2.97
N SER A 39 23.66 -4.53 -3.13
CA SER A 39 24.14 -3.75 -2.00
C SER A 39 22.96 -3.26 -1.16
N SER A 40 23.03 -3.41 0.17
CA SER A 40 22.03 -2.79 1.05
C SER A 40 21.99 -1.28 0.82
N HIS A 41 20.79 -0.72 0.79
CA HIS A 41 20.58 0.71 0.56
C HIS A 41 19.56 1.29 1.52
N ASP A 42 19.90 2.43 2.13
CA ASP A 42 18.94 3.20 2.92
C ASP A 42 17.93 3.87 1.99
N GLY A 43 16.65 3.67 2.28
CA GLY A 43 15.59 4.26 1.48
C GLY A 43 14.19 3.87 1.91
N LYS A 44 13.25 4.09 0.98
CA LYS A 44 11.83 3.85 1.18
C LYS A 44 11.26 2.95 0.11
N ILE A 45 10.41 2.02 0.52
CA ILE A 45 9.56 1.21 -0.35
C ILE A 45 8.21 1.91 -0.45
N LYS A 46 7.71 2.06 -1.68
CA LYS A 46 6.42 2.68 -1.98
C LYS A 46 5.62 1.74 -2.86
N ILE A 47 4.32 1.71 -2.68
CA ILE A 47 3.42 0.97 -3.55
C ILE A 47 2.29 1.86 -4.03
N SER A 48 1.75 1.52 -5.19
CA SER A 48 0.45 2.00 -5.65
C SER A 48 -0.43 0.79 -5.85
N VAL A 49 -1.60 0.76 -5.20
CA VAL A 49 -2.56 -0.32 -5.36
C VAL A 49 -3.59 0.10 -6.40
N LEU A 50 -3.73 -0.71 -7.45
CA LEU A 50 -4.72 -0.49 -8.50
C LEU A 50 -5.91 -1.41 -8.26
N SER A 51 -7.08 -0.81 -8.18
CA SER A 51 -8.38 -1.48 -8.04
C SER A 51 -9.31 -1.05 -9.16
N SER A 52 -10.18 -1.95 -9.60
CA SER A 52 -11.19 -1.64 -10.61
C SER A 52 -12.55 -2.19 -10.23
N ASP A 53 -13.56 -1.32 -10.14
CA ASP A 53 -14.96 -1.74 -10.11
C ASP A 53 -15.56 -1.72 -11.54
N SER A 54 -16.87 -1.97 -11.67
CA SER A 54 -17.55 -2.00 -12.97
C SER A 54 -17.62 -0.65 -13.68
N VAL A 55 -17.23 0.44 -13.02
CA VAL A 55 -17.43 1.82 -13.46
C VAL A 55 -16.11 2.61 -13.51
N LYS A 56 -15.14 2.32 -12.63
CA LYS A 56 -13.92 3.11 -12.41
C LYS A 56 -12.72 2.25 -12.02
N THR A 57 -11.55 2.72 -12.43
CA THR A 57 -10.25 2.31 -11.89
C THR A 57 -9.80 3.36 -10.86
N SER A 58 -9.41 2.92 -9.67
CA SER A 58 -8.78 3.74 -8.65
C SER A 58 -7.33 3.32 -8.45
N GLN A 59 -6.49 4.31 -8.15
CA GLN A 59 -5.10 4.10 -7.75
C GLN A 59 -4.90 4.81 -6.41
N GLU A 60 -4.35 4.09 -5.44
CA GLU A 60 -4.00 4.64 -4.14
C GLU A 60 -2.52 4.39 -3.84
N ASP A 61 -1.80 5.46 -3.46
CA ASP A 61 -0.36 5.44 -3.25
C ASP A 61 0.00 5.39 -1.76
N PHE A 62 0.94 4.53 -1.39
CA PHE A 62 1.36 4.32 0.00
C PHE A 62 2.88 4.26 0.11
N VAL A 63 3.40 4.83 1.19
CA VAL A 63 4.79 4.67 1.59
C VAL A 63 4.84 3.59 2.67
N LEU A 64 5.31 2.39 2.32
CA LEU A 64 5.33 1.24 3.24
C LEU A 64 6.36 1.39 4.35
N THR A 65 7.44 2.12 4.08
CA THR A 65 8.49 2.40 5.06
C THR A 65 8.56 3.92 5.23
N PRO A 66 7.73 4.50 6.11
CA PRO A 66 7.60 5.96 6.24
C PRO A 66 8.92 6.62 6.68
N ASN A 67 9.69 5.91 7.49
CA ASN A 67 11.08 6.23 7.80
C ASN A 67 12.00 5.55 6.79
N ASP A 68 13.14 6.17 6.51
CA ASP A 68 14.19 5.51 5.75
C ASP A 68 14.68 4.27 6.51
N ILE A 69 14.77 3.16 5.80
CA ILE A 69 15.23 1.88 6.33
C ILE A 69 16.36 1.35 5.46
N GLU A 70 17.23 0.56 6.07
CA GLU A 70 18.19 -0.25 5.32
C GLU A 70 17.42 -1.38 4.61
N ILE A 71 17.33 -1.32 3.28
CA ILE A 71 16.71 -2.37 2.48
C ILE A 71 17.76 -3.46 2.22
N LYS A 72 17.49 -4.67 2.72
CA LYS A 72 18.38 -5.84 2.70
C LYS A 72 17.80 -6.92 1.80
N LYS A 73 18.65 -7.87 1.37
CA LYS A 73 18.24 -9.05 0.61
C LYS A 73 17.52 -10.08 1.49
N ASP A 74 16.66 -10.89 0.86
CA ASP A 74 15.83 -11.92 1.49
C ASP A 74 15.03 -11.46 2.74
N GLU A 75 14.72 -10.17 2.81
CA GLU A 75 13.90 -9.57 3.86
C GLU A 75 12.45 -9.37 3.43
N THR A 76 11.56 -9.43 4.43
CA THR A 76 10.12 -9.15 4.26
C THR A 76 9.71 -7.89 5.03
N TYR A 77 9.18 -6.91 4.30
CA TYR A 77 8.73 -5.65 4.86
C TYR A 77 7.21 -5.63 4.96
N ASN A 78 6.69 -5.48 6.18
CA ASN A 78 5.25 -5.48 6.47
C ASN A 78 4.78 -4.08 6.84
N TYR A 79 3.62 -3.67 6.32
CA TYR A 79 2.98 -2.40 6.66
C TYR A 79 1.46 -2.51 6.61
N ALA A 80 0.78 -1.86 7.56
CA ALA A 80 -0.67 -1.78 7.59
C ALA A 80 -1.14 -0.47 6.95
N ILE A 81 -2.03 -0.58 5.97
CA ILE A 81 -2.59 0.53 5.21
C ILE A 81 -4.02 0.78 5.70
N PRO A 82 -4.27 1.92 6.38
CA PRO A 82 -5.62 2.33 6.75
C PRO A 82 -6.31 3.02 5.58
N LEU A 83 -7.55 2.64 5.31
CA LEU A 83 -8.38 3.22 4.24
C LEU A 83 -9.79 3.57 4.70
N ILE A 84 -10.33 4.62 4.11
CA ILE A 84 -11.68 5.13 4.40
C ILE A 84 -12.73 4.40 3.54
N ALA A 85 -12.30 3.72 2.48
CA ALA A 85 -13.12 2.91 1.59
C ALA A 85 -12.43 1.58 1.29
N PRO A 86 -13.19 0.50 0.98
CA PRO A 86 -12.59 -0.77 0.61
C PRO A 86 -12.02 -0.72 -0.82
N LEU A 87 -10.85 -1.33 -1.01
CA LEU A 87 -10.29 -1.61 -2.33
C LEU A 87 -11.03 -2.79 -2.97
N GLU A 88 -12.02 -2.49 -3.81
CA GLU A 88 -12.73 -3.50 -4.58
C GLU A 88 -11.84 -4.04 -5.70
N ASN A 89 -11.84 -5.37 -5.88
CA ASN A 89 -11.19 -6.03 -7.02
C ASN A 89 -9.80 -5.46 -7.40
N ILE A 90 -8.87 -5.47 -6.44
CA ILE A 90 -7.45 -5.16 -6.67
C ILE A 90 -6.89 -6.00 -7.83
N THR A 91 -6.49 -5.32 -8.90
CA THR A 91 -6.02 -5.91 -10.16
C THR A 91 -4.51 -6.00 -10.25
N SER A 92 -3.78 -5.07 -9.64
CA SER A 92 -2.31 -5.05 -9.67
C SER A 92 -1.75 -4.14 -8.58
N VAL A 93 -0.45 -4.28 -8.34
CA VAL A 93 0.32 -3.42 -7.43
C VAL A 93 1.53 -2.89 -8.18
N TYR A 94 1.73 -1.57 -8.19
CA TYR A 94 2.95 -0.97 -8.70
C TYR A 94 3.92 -0.74 -7.53
N LEU A 95 5.07 -1.40 -7.55
CA LEU A 95 6.10 -1.29 -6.51
C LEU A 95 7.21 -0.35 -6.97
N ARG A 96 7.64 0.54 -6.09
CA ARG A 96 8.76 1.46 -6.32
C ARG A 96 9.64 1.49 -5.09
N TRP A 97 10.89 1.93 -5.27
CA TRP A 97 11.72 2.30 -4.13
C TRP A 97 12.57 3.53 -4.44
N THR A 98 12.95 4.26 -3.39
CA THR A 98 13.77 5.47 -3.47
C THR A 98 14.83 5.47 -2.38
N LEU A 99 16.04 5.93 -2.68
CA LEU A 99 17.09 6.19 -1.70
C LEU A 99 16.65 7.25 -0.69
N ALA A 100 17.21 7.19 0.52
CA ALA A 100 17.03 8.20 1.57
C ALA A 100 17.52 9.59 1.12
N SER A 101 18.57 9.63 0.31
CA SER A 101 19.09 10.84 -0.36
C SER A 101 18.83 10.76 -1.88
N PRO A 102 17.58 11.00 -2.34
CA PRO A 102 17.18 10.74 -3.72
C PRO A 102 17.85 11.68 -4.75
N TYR A 103 18.40 12.80 -4.31
CA TYR A 103 19.02 13.82 -5.18
C TYR A 103 20.55 13.72 -5.25
N ASN A 104 21.14 12.61 -4.78
CA ASN A 104 22.59 12.42 -4.88
C ASN A 104 23.00 12.26 -6.37
N PRO A 105 23.86 13.14 -6.92
CA PRO A 105 24.24 13.11 -8.34
C PRO A 105 24.86 11.79 -8.79
N TYR A 106 25.59 11.10 -7.90
CA TYR A 106 26.19 9.79 -8.20
C TYR A 106 25.11 8.74 -8.47
N TYR A 107 24.06 8.73 -7.66
CA TYR A 107 22.96 7.77 -7.79
C TYR A 107 21.93 8.16 -8.85
N ALA A 108 21.89 9.43 -9.28
CA ALA A 108 21.14 9.83 -10.46
C ALA A 108 21.66 9.17 -11.75
N ILE A 109 22.97 8.85 -11.81
CA ILE A 109 23.61 8.22 -12.98
C ILE A 109 23.68 6.70 -12.82
N LYS A 110 24.21 6.20 -11.68
CA LYS A 110 24.47 4.76 -11.50
C LYS A 110 23.26 3.96 -11.02
N LYS A 111 22.14 4.63 -10.69
CA LYS A 111 20.88 4.09 -10.16
C LYS A 111 21.01 2.69 -9.52
N PRO A 112 21.20 2.61 -8.19
CA PRO A 112 21.24 1.31 -7.53
C PRO A 112 19.98 0.50 -7.82
N LYS A 113 20.10 -0.83 -7.72
CA LYS A 113 19.03 -1.78 -8.08
C LYS A 113 18.77 -2.73 -6.93
N ILE A 114 17.50 -2.91 -6.58
CA ILE A 114 17.04 -3.85 -5.55
C ILE A 114 16.18 -4.90 -6.23
N TYR A 115 16.31 -6.16 -5.79
CA TYR A 115 15.57 -7.28 -6.35
C TYR A 115 14.39 -7.67 -5.45
N PHE A 116 13.22 -7.83 -6.06
CA PHE A 116 11.97 -8.15 -5.37
C PHE A 116 11.34 -9.42 -5.94
N ASP A 117 10.74 -10.23 -5.07
CA ASP A 117 10.08 -11.47 -5.44
C ASP A 117 8.57 -11.29 -5.63
N SER A 118 7.90 -10.74 -4.62
CA SER A 118 6.44 -10.66 -4.61
C SER A 118 5.92 -9.62 -3.63
N VAL A 119 4.68 -9.22 -3.85
CA VAL A 119 3.90 -8.40 -2.93
C VAL A 119 2.68 -9.20 -2.50
N THR A 120 2.44 -9.29 -1.20
CA THR A 120 1.27 -9.96 -0.62
C THR A 120 0.39 -8.92 0.05
N LEU A 121 -0.90 -8.94 -0.23
CA LEU A 121 -1.89 -8.05 0.37
C LEU A 121 -2.97 -8.90 1.05
N VAL A 122 -3.13 -8.69 2.36
CA VAL A 122 -4.11 -9.37 3.20
C VAL A 122 -5.14 -8.34 3.64
N SER A 123 -6.38 -8.53 3.20
CA SER A 123 -7.53 -7.71 3.63
C SER A 123 -8.33 -8.47 4.67
N THR A 124 -8.65 -7.83 5.80
CA THR A 124 -9.62 -8.33 6.77
C THR A 124 -10.96 -7.62 6.58
N TYR A 125 -12.05 -8.37 6.62
CA TYR A 125 -13.41 -7.84 6.46
C TYR A 125 -14.38 -8.55 7.40
N ILE A 126 -15.42 -7.85 7.82
CA ILE A 126 -16.50 -8.43 8.64
C ILE A 126 -17.60 -8.91 7.69
N VAL A 127 -17.99 -10.18 7.80
CA VAL A 127 -19.10 -10.73 7.03
C VAL A 127 -20.41 -10.22 7.64
N PRO A 128 -21.23 -9.41 6.94
CA PRO A 128 -22.35 -8.66 7.54
C PRO A 128 -23.43 -9.54 8.19
N PHE A 129 -23.59 -10.79 7.74
CA PHE A 129 -24.68 -11.66 8.16
C PHE A 129 -24.33 -12.58 9.33
N ILE A 130 -23.05 -12.88 9.53
CA ILE A 130 -22.58 -13.83 10.55
C ILE A 130 -21.61 -13.20 11.54
N HIS A 131 -21.29 -11.90 11.39
CA HIS A 131 -20.34 -11.14 12.23
C HIS A 131 -18.97 -11.84 12.37
N GLN A 132 -18.61 -12.66 11.39
CA GLN A 132 -17.36 -13.38 11.35
C GLN A 132 -16.31 -12.55 10.63
N ILE A 133 -15.07 -12.58 11.13
CA ILE A 133 -13.93 -11.96 10.46
C ILE A 133 -13.46 -12.90 9.35
N GLY A 134 -13.60 -12.45 8.11
CA GLY A 134 -12.98 -13.05 6.94
C GLY A 134 -11.62 -12.41 6.67
N SER A 135 -10.71 -13.19 6.07
CA SER A 135 -9.47 -12.67 5.50
C SER A 135 -9.34 -13.13 4.06
N LYS A 136 -8.86 -12.24 3.19
CA LYS A 136 -8.54 -12.55 1.80
C LYS A 136 -7.08 -12.23 1.58
N ASN A 137 -6.30 -13.25 1.26
CA ASN A 137 -4.89 -13.15 0.91
C ASN A 137 -4.74 -13.11 -0.62
N ARG A 138 -4.06 -12.09 -1.13
CA ARG A 138 -3.75 -11.95 -2.56
C ARG A 138 -2.24 -11.79 -2.73
N LYS A 139 -1.65 -12.66 -3.55
CA LYS A 139 -0.23 -12.58 -3.91
C LYS A 139 -0.10 -12.00 -5.32
N PHE A 140 0.80 -11.05 -5.47
CA PHE A 140 1.14 -10.39 -6.71
C PHE A 140 2.59 -10.68 -7.07
N CYS A 141 2.81 -11.07 -8.32
CA CYS A 141 4.10 -11.47 -8.89
C CYS A 141 4.46 -10.52 -10.04
N PRO A 142 5.74 -10.15 -10.18
CA PRO A 142 6.23 -9.41 -11.33
C PRO A 142 6.31 -10.31 -12.56
N GLU A 143 6.52 -9.74 -13.74
CA GLU A 143 6.71 -10.50 -14.99
C GLU A 143 7.92 -11.45 -14.95
N THR A 144 8.97 -11.08 -14.22
CA THR A 144 10.18 -11.90 -14.03
C THR A 144 10.52 -11.97 -12.55
N ILE A 145 10.71 -13.18 -12.01
CA ILE A 145 11.07 -13.37 -10.59
C ILE A 145 12.54 -13.82 -10.48
N PRO A 146 13.41 -13.08 -9.77
CA PRO A 146 13.15 -11.79 -9.13
C PRO A 146 13.21 -10.62 -10.14
N ILE A 147 12.44 -9.56 -9.88
CA ILE A 147 12.50 -8.33 -10.69
C ILE A 147 13.47 -7.34 -10.06
N GLY A 148 14.39 -6.82 -10.87
CA GLY A 148 15.31 -5.75 -10.42
C GLY A 148 14.70 -4.39 -10.68
N ILE A 149 14.42 -3.63 -9.63
CA ILE A 149 13.89 -2.27 -9.72
C ILE A 149 15.03 -1.29 -9.43
N GLU A 150 15.26 -0.34 -10.33
CA GLU A 150 16.23 0.73 -10.14
C GLU A 150 15.69 1.85 -9.25
N HIS A 151 16.58 2.57 -8.59
CA HIS A 151 16.23 3.72 -7.77
C HIS A 151 15.32 4.70 -8.54
N ALA A 152 14.22 5.09 -7.87
CA ALA A 152 13.19 6.00 -8.37
C ALA A 152 12.32 5.46 -9.52
N ASP A 153 12.61 4.26 -10.02
CA ASP A 153 11.77 3.57 -10.99
C ASP A 153 10.73 2.70 -10.26
N GLY A 154 10.06 1.80 -11.00
CA GLY A 154 9.09 0.89 -10.44
C GLY A 154 8.74 -0.24 -11.40
N ALA A 155 7.98 -1.20 -10.88
CA ALA A 155 7.47 -2.32 -11.66
C ALA A 155 6.07 -2.71 -11.22
N THR A 156 5.27 -3.20 -12.17
CA THR A 156 3.93 -3.71 -11.91
C THR A 156 3.98 -5.19 -11.53
N PHE A 157 3.24 -5.52 -10.49
CA PHE A 157 3.03 -6.88 -9.99
C PHE A 157 1.56 -7.22 -10.22
N ASN A 158 1.32 -8.26 -11.01
CA ASN A 158 -0.02 -8.77 -11.32
C ASN A 158 -0.35 -9.97 -10.42
N PRO A 159 -1.63 -10.37 -10.27
CA PRO A 159 -1.99 -11.56 -9.51
C PRO A 159 -1.15 -12.75 -9.99
N CYS A 160 -0.52 -13.44 -9.06
CA CYS A 160 0.26 -14.63 -9.40
C CYS A 160 -0.67 -15.68 -10.02
N THR A 161 -0.21 -16.32 -11.10
CA THR A 161 -0.84 -17.51 -11.71
C THR A 161 -0.52 -18.77 -10.93
#